data_AF-A0A383D1K5-F1
#
_entry.id   AF-A0A383D1K5-F1
#
_cell.length_a   1.000
_cell.length_b   1.000
_cell.length_c   1.000
_cell.angle_alpha   90.00
_cell.angle_beta   90.00
_cell.angle_gamma   90.00
#
_symmetry.space_group_name_H-M   'P 1'
#
loop_
_entity.id
_entity.type
_entity.pdbx_description
1 polymer ?
#
loop_
_entity_poly.entity_id
_entity_poly.type
_entity_poly.pdbx_seq_one_letter_code
_entity_poly.pdbx_strand_id
1 'polypeptide(L)'
;MLDQDQINAFKDQGHLILPGFVEADMVRQWQEQFWQHLDCSIDEPDKWPDRVEGFQPDPVFGDLPELQGIVKQVGGGHFSGGGCGVLVRWPQKQEQWSMPESGHLD
;
A
#
# COMPACT_ATOMS: atom_id res chain seq x y z
N MET A 1 -14.60 8.82 -6.01
CA MET A 1 -15.70 8.65 -5.02
C MET A 1 -16.40 7.35 -5.29
N LEU A 2 -16.81 6.61 -4.26
CA LEU A 2 -17.49 5.33 -4.46
C LEU A 2 -18.92 5.55 -4.96
N ASP A 3 -19.37 4.67 -5.84
CA ASP A 3 -20.77 4.59 -6.23
C ASP A 3 -21.62 3.83 -5.19
N GLN A 4 -22.93 3.79 -5.40
CA GLN A 4 -23.87 3.17 -4.44
C GLN A 4 -23.67 1.66 -4.32
N ASP A 5 -23.28 0.99 -5.41
CA ASP A 5 -23.08 -0.46 -5.43
C ASP A 5 -21.81 -0.83 -4.66
N GLN A 6 -20.74 -0.05 -4.83
CA GLN A 6 -19.51 -0.16 -4.05
C GLN A 6 -19.74 0.08 -2.56
N ILE A 7 -20.56 1.07 -2.19
CA ILE A 7 -20.94 1.32 -0.79
C ILE A 7 -21.72 0.14 -0.21
N ASN A 8 -22.67 -0.41 -0.98
CA ASN A 8 -23.46 -1.56 -0.53
C ASN A 8 -22.58 -2.80 -0.38
N ALA A 9 -21.69 -3.06 -1.34
CA ALA A 9 -20.72 -4.14 -1.26
C ALA A 9 -19.82 -4.01 -0.01
N PHE A 10 -19.33 -2.81 0.29
CA PHE A 10 -18.55 -2.57 1.50
C PHE A 10 -19.36 -2.88 2.79
N LYS A 11 -20.63 -2.47 2.85
CA LYS A 11 -21.49 -2.75 4.01
C LYS A 11 -21.76 -4.25 4.19
N ASP A 12 -21.92 -4.97 3.09
CA ASP A 12 -22.24 -6.40 3.12
C ASP A 12 -21.00 -7.27 3.38
N GLN A 13 -19.83 -6.86 2.88
CA GLN A 13 -18.60 -7.67 2.88
C GLN A 13 -17.56 -7.20 3.91
N GLY A 14 -17.74 -6.01 4.48
CA GLY A 14 -16.80 -5.39 5.43
C GLY A 14 -15.48 -4.90 4.79
N HIS A 15 -15.32 -5.04 3.48
CA HIS A 15 -14.16 -4.58 2.71
C HIS A 15 -14.57 -4.24 1.27
N LEU A 16 -13.70 -3.51 0.58
CA LEU A 16 -13.89 -3.14 -0.82
C LEU A 16 -12.53 -3.10 -1.53
N ILE A 17 -12.41 -3.81 -2.64
CA ILE A 17 -11.23 -3.77 -3.49
C ILE A 17 -11.42 -2.67 -4.53
N LEU A 18 -10.44 -1.77 -4.66
CA LEU A 18 -10.43 -0.68 -5.63
C LEU A 18 -9.27 -0.88 -6.61
N PRO A 19 -9.48 -1.59 -7.74
CA PRO A 19 -8.42 -1.84 -8.72
C PRO A 19 -7.93 -0.54 -9.33
N GLY A 20 -6.60 -0.39 -9.43
CA GLY A 20 -5.99 0.81 -10.03
C GLY A 20 -6.23 2.09 -9.24
N PHE A 21 -6.55 1.99 -7.94
CA PHE A 21 -6.79 3.16 -7.10
C PHE A 21 -5.57 4.06 -6.96
N VAL A 22 -4.38 3.46 -6.86
CA VAL A 22 -3.10 4.18 -6.85
C VAL A 22 -2.48 4.08 -8.24
N GLU A 23 -2.16 5.23 -8.82
CA GLU A 23 -1.51 5.32 -10.12
C GLU A 23 -0.12 4.68 -10.12
N ALA A 24 0.27 4.09 -11.25
CA ALA A 24 1.53 3.37 -11.38
C ALA A 24 2.76 4.23 -11.05
N ASP A 25 2.72 5.52 -11.37
CA ASP A 25 3.84 6.44 -11.10
C ASP A 25 3.99 6.73 -9.59
N MET A 26 2.89 6.80 -8.83
CA MET A 26 2.94 6.92 -7.38
C MET A 26 3.53 5.66 -6.74
N VAL A 27 3.13 4.48 -7.24
CA VAL A 27 3.69 3.20 -6.78
C VAL A 27 5.20 3.15 -7.04
N ARG A 28 5.66 3.58 -8.22
CA ARG A 28 7.09 3.66 -8.55
C ARG A 28 7.83 4.62 -7.63
N GLN A 29 7.27 5.79 -7.36
CA GLN A 29 7.86 6.76 -6.42
C GLN A 29 8.07 6.16 -5.03
N TRP A 30 7.06 5.46 -4.48
CA TRP A 30 7.20 4.80 -3.18
C TRP A 30 8.22 3.67 -3.20
N GLN A 31 8.33 2.92 -4.31
CA GLN A 31 9.37 1.90 -4.48
C GLN A 31 10.78 2.52 -4.47
N GLU A 32 10.97 3.64 -5.16
CA GLU A 32 12.25 4.36 -5.15
C GLU A 32 12.62 4.85 -3.74
N GLN A 33 11.66 5.45 -3.03
CA GLN A 33 11.85 5.88 -1.63
C GLN A 33 12.21 4.71 -0.72
N PHE A 34 11.56 3.57 -0.91
CA PHE A 34 11.82 2.35 -0.14
C PHE A 34 13.26 1.88 -0.31
N TRP A 35 13.72 1.74 -1.56
CA TRP A 35 15.08 1.29 -1.83
C TRP A 35 16.13 2.31 -1.39
N GLN A 36 15.86 3.60 -1.56
CA GLN A 36 16.71 4.67 -1.02
C GLN A 36 16.83 4.61 0.51
N HIS A 37 15.73 4.34 1.22
CA HIS A 37 15.73 4.19 2.68
C HIS A 37 16.58 2.99 3.15
N LEU A 38 16.62 1.92 2.37
CA LEU A 38 17.38 0.72 2.68
C LEU A 38 18.85 0.77 2.26
N ASP A 39 19.26 1.78 1.50
CA ASP A 39 20.60 1.89 0.89
C ASP A 39 21.00 0.62 0.10
N CYS A 40 20.01 0.01 -0.57
CA CYS A 40 20.19 -1.17 -1.41
C CYS A 40 19.13 -1.22 -2.51
N SER A 41 19.20 -2.27 -3.33
CA SER A 41 18.26 -2.47 -4.43
C SER A 41 17.67 -3.88 -4.43
N ILE A 42 16.68 -4.09 -5.29
CA ILE A 42 16.10 -5.41 -5.53
C ILE A 42 17.10 -6.44 -6.05
N ASP A 43 18.15 -6.01 -6.76
CA ASP A 43 19.14 -6.91 -7.33
C ASP A 43 20.24 -7.30 -6.33
N GLU A 44 20.12 -6.86 -5.07
CA GLU A 44 21.10 -7.07 -3.99
C GLU A 44 20.49 -7.80 -2.78
N PRO A 45 20.01 -9.05 -2.96
CA PRO A 45 19.33 -9.79 -1.89
C PRO A 45 20.18 -10.03 -0.64
N ASP A 46 21.51 -10.07 -0.79
CA ASP A 46 22.45 -10.21 0.33
C ASP A 46 22.52 -8.94 1.21
N LYS A 47 22.01 -7.80 0.73
CA LYS A 47 21.95 -6.53 1.46
C LYS A 47 20.59 -6.25 2.10
N TRP A 48 19.58 -7.07 1.83
CA TRP A 48 18.25 -6.86 2.41
C TRP A 48 18.29 -7.08 3.93
N PRO A 49 17.71 -6.15 4.72
CA PRO A 49 17.73 -6.28 6.17
C PRO A 49 16.74 -7.37 6.62
N ASP A 50 17.00 -8.03 7.76
CA ASP A 50 16.03 -8.98 8.32
C ASP A 50 14.68 -8.33 8.67
N ARG A 51 14.69 -7.02 9.00
CA ARG A 51 13.51 -6.21 9.30
C ARG A 51 13.67 -4.81 8.76
N VAL A 52 12.61 -4.29 8.14
CA VAL A 52 12.52 -2.87 7.78
C VAL A 52 11.96 -2.07 8.94
N GLU A 53 12.69 -1.06 9.38
CA GLU A 53 12.27 -0.15 10.45
C GLU A 53 12.30 1.30 9.94
N GLY A 54 11.32 2.10 10.40
CA GLY A 54 11.30 3.55 10.18
C GLY A 54 10.97 4.01 8.76
N PHE A 55 10.65 3.11 7.83
CA PHE A 55 10.20 3.51 6.50
C PHE A 55 8.74 3.96 6.53
N GLN A 56 8.47 5.11 5.93
CA GLN A 56 7.14 5.61 5.66
C GLN A 56 7.15 6.28 4.26
N PRO A 57 6.21 5.92 3.37
CA PRO A 57 6.12 6.55 2.06
C PRO A 57 5.71 8.03 2.16
N ASP A 58 6.16 8.84 1.20
CA ASP A 58 5.76 10.23 1.03
C ASP A 58 5.25 10.46 -0.42
N PRO A 59 3.96 10.80 -0.63
CA PRO A 59 2.93 11.00 0.38
C PRO A 59 2.53 9.69 1.08
N VAL A 60 2.02 9.80 2.30
CA VAL A 60 1.46 8.65 3.02
C VAL A 60 0.19 8.18 2.31
N PHE A 61 0.07 6.88 2.01
CA PHE A 61 -1.11 6.31 1.36
C PHE A 61 -2.42 6.70 2.08
N GLY A 62 -2.44 6.56 3.40
CA GLY A 62 -3.56 6.96 4.27
C GLY A 62 -4.00 8.41 4.08
N ASP A 63 -3.09 9.30 3.70
CA ASP A 63 -3.32 10.75 3.62
C ASP A 63 -3.70 11.21 2.21
N LEU A 64 -3.77 10.29 1.23
CA LEU A 64 -4.18 10.63 -0.13
C LEU A 64 -5.60 11.23 -0.14
N PRO A 65 -5.81 12.38 -0.82
CA PRO A 65 -7.10 13.06 -0.84
C PRO A 65 -8.28 12.18 -1.26
N GLU A 66 -8.05 11.32 -2.26
CA GLU A 66 -9.03 10.37 -2.77
C GLU A 66 -9.43 9.35 -1.71
N LEU A 67 -8.45 8.84 -0.93
CA LEU A 67 -8.68 7.85 0.12
C LEU A 67 -9.42 8.50 1.29
N GLN A 68 -9.01 9.70 1.69
CA GLN A 68 -9.71 10.50 2.70
C GLN A 68 -11.17 10.79 2.30
N GLY A 69 -11.41 11.06 1.01
CA GLY A 69 -12.76 11.19 0.46
C GLY A 69 -13.61 9.92 0.63
N ILE A 70 -13.01 8.75 0.34
CA ILE A 70 -13.66 7.44 0.51
C ILE A 70 -13.93 7.15 1.99
N VAL A 71 -12.95 7.33 2.87
CA VAL A 71 -13.09 7.13 4.32
C VAL A 71 -14.21 7.98 4.89
N LYS A 72 -14.29 9.25 4.47
CA LYS A 72 -15.38 10.14 4.89
C LYS A 72 -16.75 9.64 4.43
N GLN A 73 -16.85 9.09 3.22
CA GLN A 73 -18.08 8.56 2.65
C GLN A 73 -18.56 7.30 3.37
N VAL A 74 -17.69 6.31 3.59
CA VAL A 74 -18.07 5.07 4.27
C VAL A 74 -18.19 5.25 5.78
N GLY A 75 -17.38 6.14 6.35
CA GLY A 75 -17.32 6.41 7.77
C GLY A 75 -18.31 7.44 8.29
N GLY A 76 -19.09 8.09 7.42
CA GLY A 76 -20.03 9.16 7.82
C GLY A 76 -19.35 10.35 8.51
N GLY A 77 -18.05 10.57 8.25
CA GLY A 77 -17.23 11.58 8.93
C GLY A 77 -16.82 11.24 10.36
N HIS A 78 -17.11 10.03 10.87
CA HIS A 78 -16.69 9.57 12.20
C HIS A 78 -15.33 8.88 12.22
N PHE A 79 -14.80 8.55 11.05
CA PHE A 79 -13.48 7.96 10.89
C PHE A 79 -12.55 9.00 10.25
N SER A 80 -11.38 9.16 10.85
CA SER A 80 -10.22 9.73 10.18
C SER A 80 -9.35 8.59 9.69
N GLY A 81 -9.12 8.51 8.39
CA GLY A 81 -8.05 7.67 7.87
C GLY A 81 -6.71 8.30 8.25
N GLY A 82 -5.66 7.50 8.34
CA GLY A 82 -4.31 8.04 8.56
C GLY A 82 -3.31 6.95 8.89
N GLY A 83 -2.21 6.94 8.15
CA GLY A 83 -1.14 5.96 8.27
C GLY A 83 -0.97 5.09 7.03
N CYS A 84 0.24 4.56 6.87
CA CYS A 84 0.56 3.51 5.93
C CYS A 84 1.70 2.71 6.57
N GLY A 85 1.34 1.64 7.28
CA GLY A 85 2.35 0.72 7.81
C GLY A 85 2.85 -0.14 6.67
N VAL A 86 4.14 -0.02 6.33
CA VAL A 86 4.73 -0.87 5.30
C VAL A 86 5.11 -2.21 5.91
N LEU A 87 4.39 -3.25 5.52
CA LEU A 87 4.70 -4.63 5.86
C LEU A 87 5.56 -5.24 4.77
N VAL A 88 6.82 -5.54 5.11
CA VAL A 88 7.79 -6.11 4.17
C VAL A 88 7.97 -7.59 4.45
N ARG A 89 7.86 -8.40 3.40
CA ARG A 89 8.15 -9.83 3.45
C ARG A 89 9.16 -10.18 2.37
N TRP A 90 10.35 -10.58 2.80
CA TRP A 90 11.39 -11.05 1.89
C TRP A 90 11.10 -12.46 1.37
N PRO A 91 11.58 -12.78 0.15
CA PRO A 91 11.63 -14.14 -0.35
C PRO A 91 12.31 -15.11 0.62
N GLN A 92 11.79 -16.33 0.73
CA GLN A 92 12.48 -17.37 1.50
C GLN A 92 13.69 -17.87 0.71
N LYS A 93 14.87 -17.96 1.35
CA LYS A 93 16.14 -18.35 0.71
C LYS A 93 16.12 -19.71 0.00
N GLN A 94 15.17 -20.58 0.34
CA GLN A 94 15.07 -21.96 -0.17
C GLN A 94 13.97 -22.12 -1.23
N GLU A 95 13.21 -21.05 -1.51
CA GLU A 95 12.11 -21.06 -2.48
C GLU A 95 12.54 -20.34 -3.75
N GLN A 96 12.08 -20.83 -4.91
CA GLN A 96 12.17 -20.05 -6.14
C GLN A 96 11.22 -18.87 -6.02
N TRP A 97 11.74 -17.66 -6.23
CA TRP A 97 10.96 -16.43 -6.14
C TRP A 97 11.07 -15.62 -7.43
N SER A 98 9.95 -15.04 -7.83
CA SER A 98 9.84 -14.03 -8.89
C SER A 98 8.98 -12.89 -8.39
N MET A 99 9.24 -11.67 -8.88
CA MET A 99 8.42 -10.51 -8.56
C MET A 99 6.95 -10.76 -8.95
N PRO A 100 5.97 -10.51 -8.06
CA PRO A 100 4.57 -10.60 -8.43
C PRO A 100 4.17 -9.53 -9.46
N GLU A 101 3.25 -9.88 -10.35
CA GLU A 101 2.71 -8.95 -11.37
C GLU A 101 1.73 -7.92 -10.78
N SER A 102 1.23 -8.15 -9.56
CA SER A 102 0.26 -7.30 -8.88
C SER A 102 0.46 -7.31 -7.36
N GLY A 103 0.07 -6.22 -6.69
CA GLY A 103 0.04 -6.11 -5.23
C GLY A 103 -1.29 -5.56 -4.72
N HIS A 104 -1.47 -5.57 -3.40
CA HIS A 104 -2.58 -4.90 -2.71
C HIS A 104 -2.03 -3.93 -1.67
N LEU A 105 -2.77 -2.85 -1.42
CA LEU A 105 -2.53 -1.89 -0.36
C LEU A 105 -3.78 -1.87 0.50
N ASP A 106 -3.60 -2.08 1.80
CA ASP A 106 -4.67 -2.11 2.80
C ASP A 106 -4.71 -0.81 3.62
#